data_AF-A0A7D9F096-F1
#
_entry.id   AF-A0A7D9F096-F1
#
_cell.length_a   1.000
_cell.length_b   1.000
_cell.length_c   1.000
_cell.angle_alpha   90.00
_cell.angle_beta   90.00
_cell.angle_gamma   90.00
#
_symmetry.space_group_name_H-M   'P 1'
#
loop_
_entity.id
_entity.type
_entity.pdbx_description
1 polymer ?
#
loop_
_entity_poly.entity_id
_entity_poly.type
_entity_poly.pdbx_seq_one_letter_code
_entity_poly.pdbx_strand_id
1 'polypeptide(L)'
;SVQEGESVSIEVYGVDSISQIRNEHVETRKKDDPHLQGLWFSDVCKTKNVLEIKLLIGADYLWLFQEGRTVRSKSDEPVAVQTKLGWVLSGTLKSSSEDDDDPTSCAQ
;
A
#
# COMPACT_ATOMS: atom_id res chain seq x y z
N SER A 1 27.41 -11.53 -10.79
CA SER A 1 26.47 -11.53 -11.92
C SER A 1 25.19 -10.90 -11.46
N VAL A 2 24.88 -9.68 -11.92
CA VAL A 2 23.60 -9.04 -11.63
C VAL A 2 22.58 -9.75 -12.50
N GLN A 3 21.63 -10.49 -11.92
CA GLN A 3 20.50 -10.99 -12.68
C GLN A 3 19.76 -9.77 -13.22
N GLU A 4 19.73 -9.65 -14.54
CA GLU A 4 18.91 -8.68 -15.25
C GLU A 4 17.46 -8.93 -14.82
N GLY A 5 16.93 -8.02 -14.00
CA GLY A 5 15.59 -8.16 -13.45
C GLY A 5 14.57 -8.23 -14.57
N GLU A 6 13.65 -9.18 -14.48
CA GLU A 6 12.54 -9.33 -15.42
C GLU A 6 11.79 -7.98 -15.57
N SER A 7 11.79 -7.42 -16.79
CA SER A 7 11.09 -6.18 -17.10
C SER A 7 9.60 -6.44 -17.35
N VAL A 8 8.75 -5.51 -16.94
CA VAL A 8 7.30 -5.54 -17.23
C VAL A 8 7.00 -4.43 -18.22
N SER A 9 6.46 -4.81 -19.38
CA SER A 9 5.96 -3.86 -20.37
C SER A 9 4.47 -3.60 -20.10
N ILE A 10 4.08 -2.32 -20.07
CA ILE A 10 2.68 -1.90 -19.98
C ILE A 10 2.40 -0.79 -20.98
N GLU A 11 1.19 -0.78 -21.52
CA GLU A 11 0.65 0.37 -22.24
C GLU A 11 -0.09 1.26 -21.25
N VAL A 12 0.17 2.57 -21.30
CA VAL A 12 -0.39 3.55 -20.37
C VAL A 12 -1.04 4.68 -21.12
N TYR A 13 -2.10 5.24 -20.54
CA TYR A 13 -2.70 6.47 -21.04
C TYR A 13 -1.88 7.68 -20.57
N GLY A 14 -1.31 8.42 -21.51
CA GLY A 14 -0.49 9.60 -21.23
C GLY A 14 -1.35 10.84 -20.93
N VAL A 15 -1.02 11.55 -19.86
CA VAL A 15 -1.61 12.84 -19.47
C VAL A 15 -0.53 13.82 -19.04
N ASP A 16 -0.78 15.12 -19.15
CA ASP A 16 0.18 16.16 -18.75
C ASP A 16 0.45 16.16 -17.23
N SER A 17 -0.57 15.83 -16.44
CA SER A 17 -0.46 15.69 -14.99
C SER A 17 -1.53 14.72 -14.47
N ILE A 18 -1.15 13.83 -13.56
CA ILE A 18 -2.09 12.93 -12.88
C ILE A 18 -2.64 13.64 -11.64
N SER A 19 -1.81 13.84 -10.62
CA SER A 19 -2.21 14.53 -9.39
C SER A 19 -1.03 14.80 -8.45
N GLN A 20 -1.31 15.57 -7.41
CA GLN A 20 -0.43 15.78 -6.26
C GLN A 20 -1.25 15.60 -4.98
N ILE A 21 -0.77 14.76 -4.07
CA ILE A 21 -1.44 14.45 -2.81
C ILE A 21 -0.51 14.68 -1.61
N ARG A 22 -1.08 14.76 -0.40
CA ARG A 22 -0.28 14.81 0.82
C ARG A 22 0.43 13.49 1.04
N ASN A 23 1.69 13.58 1.43
CA ASN A 23 2.57 12.43 1.60
C ASN A 23 2.55 11.88 3.05
N GLU A 24 1.36 11.52 3.55
CA GLU A 24 1.17 11.26 4.99
C GLU A 24 0.43 9.95 5.32
N HIS A 25 -0.14 9.26 4.33
CA HIS A 25 -1.21 8.29 4.58
C HIS A 25 -0.76 6.95 5.16
N VAL A 26 0.33 6.34 4.67
CA VAL A 26 0.68 4.95 5.03
C VAL A 26 1.89 4.86 5.97
N GLU A 27 2.85 5.77 5.87
CA GLU A 27 4.06 5.76 6.73
C GLU A 27 3.75 6.01 8.21
N THR A 28 2.71 6.81 8.49
CA THR A 28 2.29 7.12 9.86
C THR A 28 1.86 5.86 10.63
N ARG A 29 1.22 4.91 9.94
CA ARG A 29 0.74 3.63 10.50
C ARG A 29 1.84 2.61 10.78
N LYS A 30 3.03 2.71 10.16
CA LYS A 30 4.16 1.81 10.47
C LYS A 30 4.59 1.84 11.93
N LYS A 31 4.28 2.92 12.64
CA LYS A 31 4.54 3.03 14.08
C LYS A 31 3.68 2.07 14.88
N ASP A 32 2.47 1.80 14.41
CA ASP A 32 1.46 1.00 15.09
C ASP A 32 1.54 -0.48 14.69
N ASP A 33 2.13 -0.77 13.53
CA ASP A 33 2.26 -2.11 12.94
C ASP A 33 3.73 -2.58 12.84
N PRO A 34 4.24 -3.34 13.84
CA PRO A 34 5.64 -3.77 13.87
C PRO A 34 6.11 -4.56 12.65
N HIS A 35 5.23 -5.35 12.02
CA HIS A 35 5.57 -6.13 10.82
C HIS A 35 5.78 -5.26 9.58
N LEU A 36 5.32 -4.00 9.59
CA LEU A 36 5.51 -3.06 8.49
C LEU A 36 6.80 -2.23 8.63
N GLN A 37 7.52 -2.38 9.75
CA GLN A 37 8.79 -1.68 9.97
C GLN A 37 9.85 -2.08 8.95
N GLY A 38 10.57 -1.09 8.44
CA GLY A 38 11.63 -1.29 7.45
C GLY A 38 11.15 -1.50 6.00
N LEU A 39 9.84 -1.62 5.76
CA LEU A 39 9.29 -1.65 4.41
C LEU A 39 9.35 -0.26 3.77
N TRP A 40 9.33 -0.18 2.44
CA TRP A 40 9.24 1.09 1.72
C TRP A 40 8.05 1.06 0.77
N PHE A 41 7.01 1.83 1.08
CA PHE A 41 5.80 1.83 0.27
C PHE A 41 6.00 2.62 -1.04
N SER A 42 5.31 2.16 -2.07
CA SER A 42 5.39 2.70 -3.43
C SER A 42 4.77 4.10 -3.57
N ASP A 43 3.91 4.50 -2.64
CA ASP A 43 3.16 5.76 -2.61
C ASP A 43 3.74 6.79 -1.63
N VAL A 44 5.06 6.75 -1.39
CA VAL A 44 5.73 7.63 -0.41
C VAL A 44 6.91 8.37 -1.02
N CYS A 45 7.04 9.67 -0.71
CA CYS A 45 8.21 10.48 -1.04
C CYS A 45 9.09 10.72 0.20
N LYS A 46 10.40 10.40 0.18
CA LYS A 46 11.26 10.61 1.37
C LYS A 46 11.54 12.07 1.71
N THR A 47 11.46 12.94 0.71
CA THR A 47 12.08 14.26 0.77
C THR A 47 11.07 15.41 0.72
N LYS A 48 9.79 15.11 0.50
CA LYS A 48 8.76 16.12 0.25
C LYS A 48 7.49 15.80 1.02
N ASN A 49 6.77 16.82 1.45
CA ASN A 49 5.44 16.67 2.09
C ASN A 49 4.32 16.42 1.06
N VAL A 50 4.61 16.60 -0.22
CA VAL A 50 3.70 16.37 -1.33
C VAL A 50 4.23 15.21 -2.17
N LEU A 51 3.39 14.23 -2.42
CA LEU A 51 3.63 13.14 -3.36
C LEU A 51 3.11 13.58 -4.73
N GLU A 52 4.01 13.66 -5.71
CA GLU A 52 3.64 13.84 -7.10
C GLU A 52 3.42 12.47 -7.75
N ILE A 53 2.20 12.21 -8.21
CA ILE A 53 1.86 10.93 -8.83
C ILE A 53 2.34 10.93 -10.27
N LYS A 54 3.34 10.09 -10.57
CA LYS A 54 3.88 9.92 -11.93
C LYS A 54 3.25 8.75 -12.70
N LEU A 55 2.72 7.77 -11.98
CA LEU A 55 2.10 6.58 -12.56
C LEU A 55 0.94 6.17 -11.65
N LEU A 56 -0.22 5.94 -12.25
CA LEU A 56 -1.40 5.40 -11.57
C LEU A 56 -1.71 4.03 -12.19
N ILE A 57 -1.70 2.99 -11.37
CA ILE A 57 -1.95 1.62 -11.79
C ILE A 57 -3.23 1.16 -11.12
N GLY A 58 -4.18 0.64 -11.90
CA GLY A 58 -5.39 0.04 -11.36
C GLY A 58 -5.07 -1.22 -10.54
N ALA A 59 -5.87 -1.50 -9.52
CA ALA A 59 -5.66 -2.67 -8.64
C ALA A 59 -5.77 -4.01 -9.40
N ASP A 60 -6.51 -4.03 -10.50
CA ASP A 60 -6.61 -5.12 -11.47
C ASP A 60 -5.26 -5.48 -12.13
N TYR A 61 -4.36 -4.51 -12.29
CA TYR A 61 -3.02 -4.71 -12.87
C TYR A 61 -1.94 -4.97 -11.82
N LEU A 62 -2.26 -4.91 -10.52
CA LEU A 62 -1.27 -5.04 -9.44
C LEU A 62 -0.49 -6.36 -9.52
N TRP A 63 -1.17 -7.46 -9.89
CA TRP A 63 -0.58 -8.79 -10.01
C TRP A 63 0.55 -8.88 -11.04
N LEU A 64 0.58 -8.01 -12.05
CA LEU A 64 1.67 -7.96 -13.03
C LEU A 64 2.99 -7.49 -12.42
N PHE A 65 2.92 -6.75 -11.31
CA PHE A 65 4.07 -6.20 -10.62
C PHE A 65 4.42 -6.95 -9.35
N GLN A 66 3.58 -7.90 -8.92
CA GLN A 66 3.78 -8.60 -7.67
C GLN A 66 5.04 -9.46 -7.72
N GLU A 67 5.81 -9.39 -6.64
CA GLU A 67 6.90 -10.30 -6.37
C GLU A 67 6.47 -11.40 -5.38
N GLY A 68 7.31 -12.42 -5.22
CA GLY A 68 7.00 -13.57 -4.37
C GLY A 68 6.99 -13.32 -2.86
N ARG A 69 7.17 -12.07 -2.40
CA ARG A 69 7.19 -11.74 -0.96
C ARG A 69 5.91 -11.06 -0.50
N THR A 70 5.46 -11.51 0.66
CA THR A 70 4.31 -10.94 1.35
C THR A 70 4.61 -10.93 2.85
N VAL A 71 4.33 -9.81 3.50
CA VAL A 71 4.47 -9.65 4.95
C VAL A 71 3.08 -9.53 5.55
N ARG A 72 2.77 -10.42 6.48
CA ARG A 72 1.50 -10.49 7.20
C ARG A 72 1.79 -10.59 8.68
N SER A 73 0.94 -9.99 9.51
CA SER A 73 0.95 -10.21 10.94
C SER A 73 -0.09 -11.29 11.29
N LYS A 74 -1.14 -10.98 12.07
CA LYS A 74 -2.17 -11.95 12.46
C LYS A 74 -3.30 -12.05 11.43
N SER A 75 -4.23 -12.98 11.65
CA SER A 75 -5.50 -13.01 10.92
C SER A 75 -6.19 -11.64 11.07
N ASP A 76 -6.76 -11.13 9.98
CA ASP A 76 -7.53 -9.87 9.94
C ASP A 76 -6.72 -8.58 10.12
N GLU A 77 -5.42 -8.62 9.84
CA GLU A 77 -4.52 -7.45 9.80
C GLU A 77 -4.05 -7.14 8.37
N PRO A 78 -3.67 -5.88 8.08
CA PRO A 78 -3.24 -5.48 6.75
C PRO A 78 -1.99 -6.26 6.29
N VAL A 79 -2.00 -6.60 5.02
CA VAL A 79 -0.98 -7.39 4.33
C VAL A 79 -0.15 -6.48 3.45
N ALA A 80 1.16 -6.48 3.64
CA ALA A 80 2.08 -5.82 2.73
C ALA A 80 2.53 -6.79 1.64
N VAL A 81 2.38 -6.39 0.38
CA VAL A 81 2.79 -7.17 -0.80
C VAL A 81 3.96 -6.46 -1.45
N GLN A 82 5.02 -7.20 -1.77
CA GLN A 82 6.14 -6.65 -2.51
C GLN A 82 5.78 -6.57 -3.99
N THR A 83 6.08 -5.43 -4.61
CA THR A 83 5.98 -5.24 -6.06
C THR A 83 7.30 -4.72 -6.61
N LYS A 84 7.46 -4.76 -7.94
CA LYS A 84 8.60 -4.16 -8.65
C LYS A 84 8.74 -2.64 -8.41
N LEU A 85 7.70 -1.97 -7.92
CA LEU A 85 7.68 -0.52 -7.63
C LEU A 85 7.79 -0.19 -6.13
N GLY A 86 7.97 -1.20 -5.27
CA GLY A 86 7.98 -1.06 -3.82
C GLY A 86 6.85 -1.85 -3.16
N TRP A 87 6.59 -1.56 -1.89
CA TRP A 87 5.55 -2.27 -1.13
C TRP A 87 4.19 -1.60 -1.33
N VAL A 88 3.12 -2.40 -1.33
CA VAL A 88 1.73 -1.93 -1.27
C VAL A 88 1.03 -2.57 -0.08
N LEU A 89 0.08 -1.86 0.52
CA LEU A 89 -0.70 -2.36 1.63
C LEU A 89 -2.09 -2.78 1.14
N SER A 90 -2.55 -3.96 1.56
CA SER A 90 -3.85 -4.53 1.20
C SER A 90 -4.59 -4.98 2.44
N GLY A 91 -5.91 -4.75 2.48
CA GLY A 91 -6.78 -5.09 3.60
C GLY A 91 -7.18 -3.89 4.46
N THR A 92 -8.15 -4.13 5.35
CA THR A 92 -8.70 -3.10 6.22
C THR A 92 -7.71 -2.73 7.30
N LEU A 93 -7.44 -1.42 7.42
CA LEU A 93 -6.70 -0.88 8.54
C LEU A 93 -7.71 -0.71 9.67
N LYS A 94 -7.57 -1.49 10.76
CA LYS A 94 -8.40 -1.31 11.95
C LYS A 94 -8.24 0.13 12.43
N SER A 95 -9.31 0.92 12.40
CA SER A 95 -9.30 2.23 13.05
C SER A 95 -9.26 2.00 14.55
N SER A 96 -8.43 2.75 15.27
CA SER A 96 -8.40 2.74 16.73
C SER A 96 -9.63 3.42 17.36
N SER A 97 -10.76 3.45 16.65
CA SER A 97 -12.05 3.79 17.23
C SER A 97 -12.61 2.51 17.84
N GLU A 98 -12.37 2.34 19.13
CA GLU A 98 -13.21 1.53 20.01
C GLU A 98 -14.62 2.15 19.99
N ASP A 99 -15.38 1.94 18.93
CA ASP A 99 -16.80 2.22 18.90
C ASP A 99 -17.52 0.86 18.97
N ASP A 100 -17.83 0.48 20.21
CA ASP A 100 -18.86 -0.44 20.68
C ASP A 100 -19.55 -1.35 19.63
N ASP A 101 -18.97 -2.53 19.37
CA ASP A 101 -19.78 -3.70 19.03
C ASP A 101 -20.44 -4.20 20.34
N ASP A 102 -21.51 -3.51 20.79
CA ASP A 102 -22.49 -4.12 21.69
C ASP A 102 -23.33 -5.13 20.88
N PRO A 103 -23.19 -6.45 21.11
CA PRO A 103 -23.92 -7.45 20.35
C PRO A 103 -25.43 -7.51 20.67
N THR A 104 -25.98 -6.56 21.45
CA THR A 104 -27.36 -6.61 21.95
C THR A 104 -28.38 -5.82 21.12
N SER A 105 -27.98 -5.07 20.08
CA SER A 105 -28.92 -4.20 19.34
C SER A 105 -29.94 -4.92 18.43
N CYS A 106 -29.87 -6.24 18.24
CA CYS A 106 -30.79 -6.96 17.35
C CYS A 106 -32.06 -7.49 18.03
N ALA A 107 -32.37 -7.06 19.26
CA ALA A 107 -33.56 -7.51 19.97
C ALA A 107 -34.36 -6.34 20.57
N GLN A 108 -35.04 -5.55 19.74
CA GLN A 108 -36.30 -4.87 20.09
C GLN A 108 -37.22 -4.74 18.87
#